data_AF-A0AAD1AGR3-F1
#
_entry.id   AF-A0AAD1AGR3-F1
#
_cell.length_a   1.000
_cell.length_b   1.000
_cell.length_c   1.000
_cell.angle_alpha   90.00
_cell.angle_beta   90.00
_cell.angle_gamma   90.00
#
_symmetry.space_group_name_H-M   'P 1'
#
loop_
_entity.id
_entity.type
_entity.pdbx_description
1 polymer ?
#
loop_
_entity_poly.entity_id
_entity_poly.type
_entity_poly.pdbx_seq_one_letter_code
_entity_poly.pdbx_strand_id
1 'polypeptide(L)'
;MSLPGLDLRRFPAALTADGAPDSATAAWATATNAAFHDKEFTPEKLRDWAEHMVADQRMLTAVLDSASPEGLDGASVPVGTYAAFPGSLQVGRGRELDAHLVSQVTVRPTHRRRGILRAMITEDLHLAQEAGTPVAVLTASEASIYRRFGFGRSAFTRSIRVDTGLRFGLQTEPSGRVEVVATSWLQSRIPAVFAAFQASTPGSVTRQSRYEAGSVGTVPGESTPGLDVRSAVHLDEDGTLDGFVTYRAIGPEDDRALEVVDFVAPSPDAYLALWGYLGAVDLASSVTWDMAPVDDPLTWALRDARVVQVRHVGDLIWLRILDVAAAFSARPWTADGTIVVDVADGLGLVEGRYRITAADGSGRVERTDDDADLALDVADLGSLLLGSVRPSVLARAGSVRLVGGPERVDRFFAPVATPYCISFF
;
A
#
# COMPACT_ATOMS: atom_id res chain seq x y z
N MET A 1 -21.06 2.63 -18.47
CA MET A 1 -20.83 3.59 -19.59
C MET A 1 -20.64 2.78 -20.86
N SER A 2 -21.36 3.05 -21.96
CA SER A 2 -21.22 2.25 -23.19
C SER A 2 -19.86 2.51 -23.84
N LEU A 3 -19.13 1.44 -24.17
CA LEU A 3 -17.85 1.47 -24.87
C LEU A 3 -18.03 0.82 -26.26
N PRO A 4 -18.31 1.60 -27.33
CA PRO A 4 -18.58 1.03 -28.65
C PRO A 4 -17.42 0.17 -29.17
N GLY A 5 -17.75 -1.06 -29.60
CA GLY A 5 -16.80 -2.04 -30.12
C GLY A 5 -15.89 -2.66 -29.05
N LEU A 6 -16.16 -2.43 -27.77
CA LEU A 6 -15.43 -3.03 -26.66
C LEU A 6 -16.37 -3.87 -25.79
N ASP A 7 -15.84 -4.96 -25.26
CA ASP A 7 -16.56 -5.88 -24.38
C ASP A 7 -15.90 -5.88 -23.00
N LEU A 8 -16.63 -5.41 -21.99
CA LEU A 8 -16.18 -5.38 -20.59
C LEU A 8 -16.68 -6.64 -19.89
N ARG A 9 -15.75 -7.39 -19.30
CA ARG A 9 -16.02 -8.63 -18.57
C ARG A 9 -15.41 -8.56 -17.18
N ARG A 10 -16.10 -9.17 -16.21
CA ARG A 10 -15.63 -9.32 -14.84
C ARG A 10 -15.74 -10.78 -14.43
N PHE A 11 -14.68 -11.34 -13.87
CA PHE A 11 -14.60 -12.75 -13.48
C PHE A 11 -13.56 -12.93 -12.36
N PRO A 12 -13.76 -13.89 -11.43
CA PRO A 12 -12.72 -14.21 -10.46
C PRO A 12 -11.50 -14.82 -11.16
N ALA A 13 -10.31 -14.58 -10.62
CA ALA A 13 -9.15 -15.39 -10.99
C ALA A 13 -9.47 -16.87 -10.74
N ALA A 14 -9.07 -17.74 -11.66
CA ALA A 14 -9.42 -19.15 -11.59
C ALA A 14 -8.33 -20.06 -12.14
N LEU A 15 -8.28 -21.27 -11.56
CA LEU A 15 -7.47 -22.38 -12.03
C LEU A 15 -8.36 -23.48 -12.63
N THR A 16 -7.83 -24.17 -13.62
CA THR A 16 -8.37 -25.42 -14.17
C THR A 16 -8.09 -26.59 -13.20
N ALA A 17 -8.67 -27.76 -13.48
CA ALA A 17 -8.52 -28.95 -12.64
C ALA A 17 -7.06 -29.46 -12.54
N ASP A 18 -6.23 -29.17 -13.54
CA ASP A 18 -4.80 -29.47 -13.58
C ASP A 18 -3.92 -28.34 -12.99
N GLY A 19 -4.54 -27.33 -12.37
CA GLY A 19 -3.85 -26.24 -11.68
C GLY A 19 -3.23 -25.21 -12.61
N ALA A 20 -3.53 -25.20 -13.91
CA ALA A 20 -3.16 -24.08 -14.80
C ALA A 20 -4.20 -22.94 -14.65
N PRO A 21 -3.89 -21.67 -14.97
CA PRO A 21 -4.94 -20.68 -15.07
C PRO A 21 -5.93 -21.02 -16.18
N ASP A 22 -7.19 -20.68 -15.97
CA ASP A 22 -8.17 -20.74 -17.05
C ASP A 22 -7.83 -19.75 -18.18
N SER A 23 -8.47 -19.91 -19.33
CA SER A 23 -8.13 -19.11 -20.51
C SER A 23 -8.33 -17.61 -20.31
N ALA A 24 -9.32 -17.21 -19.52
CA ALA A 24 -9.61 -15.81 -19.21
C ALA A 24 -8.52 -15.21 -18.30
N THR A 25 -8.13 -15.92 -17.24
CA THR A 25 -7.06 -15.54 -16.31
C THR A 25 -5.71 -15.48 -17.02
N ALA A 26 -5.41 -16.47 -17.87
CA ALA A 26 -4.17 -16.51 -18.64
C ALA A 26 -4.07 -15.33 -19.64
N ALA A 27 -5.14 -15.06 -20.40
CA ALA A 27 -5.17 -13.93 -21.32
C ALA A 27 -5.01 -12.57 -20.59
N TRP A 28 -5.64 -12.45 -19.42
CA TRP A 28 -5.50 -11.27 -18.56
C TRP A 28 -4.06 -11.09 -18.06
N ALA A 29 -3.40 -12.17 -17.63
CA ALA A 29 -2.01 -12.15 -17.20
C ALA A 29 -1.07 -11.67 -18.31
N THR A 30 -1.26 -12.17 -19.54
CA THR A 30 -0.50 -11.74 -20.72
C THR A 30 -0.65 -10.25 -20.99
N ALA A 31 -1.88 -9.72 -20.93
CA ALA A 31 -2.13 -8.28 -21.12
C ALA A 31 -1.42 -7.44 -20.06
N THR A 32 -1.49 -7.85 -18.80
CA THR A 32 -0.89 -7.13 -17.68
C THR A 32 0.64 -7.14 -17.74
N ASN A 33 1.29 -8.29 -17.99
CA ASN A 33 2.76 -8.33 -18.14
C ASN A 33 3.25 -7.44 -19.29
N ALA A 34 2.58 -7.50 -20.44
CA ALA A 34 2.95 -6.68 -21.59
C ALA A 34 2.84 -5.17 -21.28
N ALA A 35 1.83 -4.76 -20.51
CA ALA A 35 1.62 -3.37 -20.13
C ALA A 35 2.67 -2.84 -19.13
N PHE A 36 3.23 -3.71 -18.28
CA PHE A 36 4.30 -3.36 -17.34
C PHE A 36 5.71 -3.59 -17.87
N HIS A 37 5.84 -3.97 -19.15
CA HIS A 37 7.12 -4.29 -19.80
C HIS A 37 7.87 -5.47 -19.15
N ASP A 38 7.13 -6.37 -18.51
CA ASP A 38 7.69 -7.56 -17.90
C ASP A 38 8.01 -8.64 -18.94
N LYS A 39 8.88 -9.58 -18.57
CA LYS A 39 9.14 -10.77 -19.37
C LYS A 39 7.88 -11.62 -19.47
N GLU A 40 7.72 -12.33 -20.58
CA GLU A 40 6.67 -13.33 -20.72
C GLU A 40 6.80 -14.39 -19.62
N PHE A 41 5.64 -14.85 -19.14
CA PHE A 41 5.62 -15.93 -18.16
C PHE A 41 6.02 -17.24 -18.82
N THR A 42 6.89 -18.00 -18.13
CA THR A 42 6.95 -19.45 -18.37
C THR A 42 5.67 -20.09 -17.82
N PRO A 43 5.29 -21.30 -18.26
CA PRO A 43 4.11 -21.99 -17.74
C PRO A 43 4.09 -22.11 -16.20
N GLU A 44 5.25 -22.34 -15.59
CA GLU A 44 5.42 -22.46 -14.15
C GLU A 44 5.18 -21.12 -13.44
N LYS A 45 5.73 -20.02 -13.99
CA LYS A 45 5.51 -18.67 -13.47
C LYS A 45 4.06 -18.24 -13.60
N LEU A 46 3.41 -18.59 -14.71
CA LEU A 46 2.01 -18.26 -14.95
C LEU A 46 1.10 -19.01 -13.97
N ARG A 47 1.40 -20.29 -13.68
CA ARG A 47 0.71 -21.07 -12.65
C ARG A 47 0.87 -20.45 -11.26
N ASP A 48 2.11 -20.23 -10.82
CA ASP A 48 2.44 -19.59 -9.54
C ASP A 48 1.74 -18.22 -9.38
N TRP A 49 1.78 -17.41 -10.43
CA TRP A 49 1.09 -16.13 -10.45
C TRP A 49 -0.42 -16.29 -10.26
N ALA A 50 -1.06 -17.22 -10.99
CA ALA A 50 -2.49 -17.44 -10.91
C ALA A 50 -2.93 -18.02 -9.56
N GLU A 51 -2.15 -18.92 -8.95
CA GLU A 51 -2.37 -19.45 -7.61
C GLU A 51 -2.47 -18.32 -6.58
N HIS A 52 -1.56 -17.35 -6.65
CA HIS A 52 -1.59 -16.16 -5.78
C HIS A 52 -2.79 -15.25 -6.06
N MET A 53 -3.20 -15.07 -7.32
CA MET A 53 -4.40 -14.28 -7.62
C MET A 53 -5.68 -14.93 -7.06
N VAL A 54 -5.76 -16.27 -7.10
CA VAL A 54 -6.87 -17.02 -6.49
C VAL A 54 -6.83 -16.94 -4.96
N ALA A 55 -5.65 -17.11 -4.36
CA ALA A 55 -5.46 -17.01 -2.91
C ALA A 55 -5.84 -15.63 -2.37
N ASP A 56 -5.54 -14.57 -3.13
CA ASP A 56 -5.92 -13.19 -2.84
C ASP A 56 -7.42 -12.90 -3.13
N GLN A 57 -8.18 -13.87 -3.64
CA GLN A 57 -9.59 -13.72 -4.04
C GLN A 57 -9.82 -12.59 -5.07
N ARG A 58 -8.90 -12.44 -6.02
CA ARG A 58 -8.96 -11.34 -6.99
C ARG A 58 -10.12 -11.47 -7.96
N MET A 59 -10.85 -10.36 -8.09
CA MET A 59 -11.81 -10.10 -9.14
C MET A 59 -11.12 -9.37 -10.28
N LEU A 60 -11.06 -10.02 -11.44
CA LEU A 60 -10.41 -9.50 -12.63
C LEU A 60 -11.45 -8.85 -13.54
N THR A 61 -11.19 -7.60 -13.94
CA THR A 61 -11.93 -6.91 -14.99
C THR A 61 -11.06 -6.84 -16.23
N ALA A 62 -11.63 -7.26 -17.36
CA ALA A 62 -11.01 -7.26 -18.68
C ALA A 62 -11.86 -6.43 -19.64
N VAL A 63 -11.22 -5.62 -20.47
CA VAL A 63 -11.87 -5.03 -21.65
C VAL A 63 -11.25 -5.62 -22.89
N LEU A 64 -12.05 -6.24 -23.75
CA LEU A 64 -11.64 -6.82 -25.03
C LEU A 64 -12.10 -5.93 -26.19
N ASP A 65 -11.37 -5.93 -27.30
CA ASP A 65 -11.77 -5.27 -28.54
C ASP A 65 -12.52 -6.26 -29.43
N SER A 66 -13.84 -6.29 -29.29
CA SER A 66 -14.71 -7.19 -30.04
C SER A 66 -14.81 -6.83 -31.53
N ALA A 67 -14.33 -5.65 -31.92
CA ALA A 67 -14.21 -5.22 -33.31
C ALA A 67 -12.82 -5.50 -33.90
N SER A 68 -11.91 -6.13 -33.15
CA SER A 68 -10.57 -6.47 -33.63
C SER A 68 -10.66 -7.40 -34.86
N PRO A 69 -9.96 -7.08 -35.96
CA PRO A 69 -9.82 -7.98 -37.10
C PRO A 69 -9.30 -9.36 -36.70
N GLU A 70 -9.67 -10.37 -37.49
CA GLU A 70 -9.15 -11.73 -37.35
C GLU A 70 -7.62 -11.74 -37.46
N GLY A 71 -6.97 -12.53 -36.61
CA GLY A 71 -5.51 -12.63 -36.56
C GLY A 71 -4.81 -11.57 -35.69
N LEU A 72 -5.55 -10.64 -35.08
CA LEU A 72 -5.01 -9.71 -34.08
C LEU A 72 -5.48 -10.07 -32.67
N ASP A 73 -4.67 -9.70 -31.67
CA ASP A 73 -4.90 -10.08 -30.27
C ASP A 73 -6.02 -9.30 -29.57
N GLY A 74 -6.61 -8.28 -30.21
CA GLY A 74 -7.59 -7.40 -29.55
C GLY A 74 -8.82 -8.14 -29.00
N ALA A 75 -9.25 -9.21 -29.67
CA ALA A 75 -10.41 -10.01 -29.28
C ALA A 75 -10.10 -11.12 -28.27
N SER A 76 -8.83 -11.49 -28.08
CA SER A 76 -8.39 -12.62 -27.24
C SER A 76 -7.58 -12.19 -26.01
N VAL A 77 -6.81 -11.11 -26.11
CA VAL A 77 -6.01 -10.52 -25.05
C VAL A 77 -6.63 -9.18 -24.66
N PRO A 78 -6.89 -8.90 -23.37
CA PRO A 78 -7.51 -7.64 -22.95
C PRO A 78 -6.75 -6.39 -23.41
N VAL A 79 -7.48 -5.38 -23.89
CA VAL A 79 -7.00 -4.01 -24.17
C VAL A 79 -7.02 -3.11 -22.94
N GLY A 80 -7.67 -3.55 -21.86
CA GLY A 80 -7.61 -2.92 -20.54
C GLY A 80 -7.77 -3.97 -19.45
N THR A 81 -7.01 -3.79 -18.37
CA THR A 81 -7.05 -4.67 -17.19
C THR A 81 -7.24 -3.84 -15.92
N TYR A 82 -7.91 -4.43 -14.95
CA TYR A 82 -8.13 -3.87 -13.62
C TYR A 82 -8.42 -5.03 -12.67
N ALA A 83 -7.72 -5.11 -11.53
CA ALA A 83 -7.98 -6.11 -10.51
C ALA A 83 -8.42 -5.44 -9.21
N ALA A 84 -9.36 -6.08 -8.51
CA ALA A 84 -9.68 -5.72 -7.14
C ALA A 84 -9.83 -6.95 -6.25
N PHE A 85 -9.56 -6.79 -4.96
CA PHE A 85 -9.62 -7.86 -3.97
C PHE A 85 -9.90 -7.32 -2.57
N PRO A 86 -10.51 -8.14 -1.69
CA PRO A 86 -10.74 -7.75 -0.31
C PRO A 86 -9.43 -7.67 0.47
N GLY A 87 -9.41 -6.80 1.47
CA GLY A 87 -8.36 -6.70 2.47
C GLY A 87 -8.82 -5.84 3.64
N SER A 88 -7.88 -5.39 4.45
CA SER A 88 -8.11 -4.46 5.55
C SER A 88 -7.10 -3.32 5.54
N LEU A 89 -7.48 -2.22 6.19
CA LEU A 89 -6.67 -1.03 6.44
C LEU A 89 -6.65 -0.75 7.95
N GLN A 90 -5.46 -0.71 8.54
CA GLN A 90 -5.27 -0.29 9.93
C GLN A 90 -5.40 1.25 10.02
N VAL A 91 -6.30 1.77 10.86
CA VAL A 91 -6.55 3.23 11.00
C VAL A 91 -6.05 3.84 12.33
N GLY A 92 -5.67 3.00 13.27
CA GLY A 92 -4.95 3.30 14.50
C GLY A 92 -5.51 2.59 15.71
N ARG A 93 -4.70 2.46 16.78
CA ARG A 93 -5.12 1.87 18.07
C ARG A 93 -5.84 0.51 17.93
N GLY A 94 -5.34 -0.36 17.06
CA GLY A 94 -5.92 -1.69 16.81
C GLY A 94 -7.26 -1.71 16.06
N ARG A 95 -7.75 -0.56 15.56
CA ARG A 95 -8.96 -0.50 14.73
C ARG A 95 -8.63 -0.68 13.25
N GLU A 96 -9.44 -1.46 12.56
CA GLU A 96 -9.31 -1.73 11.13
C GLU A 96 -10.59 -1.40 10.38
N LEU A 97 -10.46 -1.12 9.09
CA LEU A 97 -11.54 -1.01 8.12
C LEU A 97 -11.40 -2.12 7.08
N ASP A 98 -12.53 -2.68 6.65
CA ASP A 98 -12.55 -3.46 5.41
C ASP A 98 -12.14 -2.56 4.25
N ALA A 99 -11.32 -3.10 3.35
CA ALA A 99 -10.70 -2.36 2.26
C ALA A 99 -10.89 -3.07 0.93
N HIS A 100 -11.27 -2.29 -0.08
CA HIS A 100 -11.30 -2.73 -1.48
C HIS A 100 -9.96 -2.39 -2.13
N LEU A 101 -9.07 -3.37 -2.22
CA LEU A 101 -7.71 -3.18 -2.73
C LEU A 101 -7.72 -3.24 -4.25
N VAL A 102 -7.18 -2.21 -4.90
CA VAL A 102 -7.15 -2.05 -6.37
C VAL A 102 -5.72 -2.18 -6.89
N SER A 103 -5.54 -2.96 -7.94
CA SER A 103 -4.24 -3.33 -8.48
C SER A 103 -4.29 -3.52 -10.00
N GLN A 104 -3.10 -3.59 -10.62
CA GLN A 104 -2.90 -4.03 -12.01
C GLN A 104 -3.81 -3.32 -13.02
N VAL A 105 -3.87 -2.00 -12.90
CA VAL A 105 -4.69 -1.14 -13.75
C VAL A 105 -3.92 -0.77 -15.01
N THR A 106 -4.40 -1.22 -16.18
CA THR A 106 -3.72 -0.97 -17.46
C THR A 106 -4.70 -0.61 -18.57
N VAL A 107 -4.23 0.16 -19.55
CA VAL A 107 -4.91 0.36 -20.84
C VAL A 107 -3.86 0.29 -21.94
N ARG A 108 -4.06 -0.60 -22.91
CA ARG A 108 -3.17 -0.77 -24.06
C ARG A 108 -2.96 0.56 -24.77
N PRO A 109 -1.72 0.93 -25.17
CA PRO A 109 -1.43 2.23 -25.76
C PRO A 109 -2.30 2.61 -26.96
N THR A 110 -2.65 1.63 -27.80
CA THR A 110 -3.51 1.75 -29.00
C THR A 110 -4.99 2.03 -28.69
N HIS A 111 -5.41 1.85 -27.43
CA HIS A 111 -6.80 1.97 -27.00
C HIS A 111 -7.00 3.08 -25.96
N ARG A 112 -5.94 3.87 -25.69
CA ARG A 112 -6.02 5.03 -24.78
C ARG A 112 -7.02 6.08 -25.28
N ARG A 113 -7.49 6.90 -24.35
CA ARG A 113 -8.45 8.00 -24.60
C ARG A 113 -9.83 7.57 -25.13
N ARG A 114 -10.17 6.28 -25.00
CA ARG A 114 -11.51 5.72 -25.32
C ARG A 114 -12.44 5.56 -24.11
N GLY A 115 -12.04 6.06 -22.94
CA GLY A 115 -12.84 5.97 -21.71
C GLY A 115 -12.75 4.63 -20.96
N ILE A 116 -11.93 3.67 -21.42
CA ILE A 116 -11.78 2.33 -20.83
C ILE A 116 -11.50 2.38 -19.32
N LEU A 117 -10.45 3.09 -18.90
CA LEU A 117 -10.11 3.21 -17.47
C LEU A 117 -11.28 3.78 -16.66
N ARG A 118 -11.90 4.85 -17.15
CA ARG A 118 -13.04 5.48 -16.47
C ARG A 118 -14.19 4.50 -16.30
N ALA A 119 -14.51 3.71 -17.33
CA ALA A 119 -15.56 2.70 -17.24
C ALA A 119 -15.23 1.65 -16.16
N MET A 120 -14.03 1.05 -16.20
CA MET A 120 -13.63 0.01 -15.24
C MET A 120 -13.64 0.50 -13.80
N ILE A 121 -12.96 1.62 -13.50
CA ILE A 121 -12.82 2.10 -12.12
C ILE A 121 -14.12 2.65 -11.55
N THR A 122 -14.94 3.36 -12.35
CA THR A 122 -16.22 3.88 -11.86
C THR A 122 -17.18 2.74 -11.54
N GLU A 123 -17.29 1.74 -12.43
CA GLU A 123 -18.13 0.56 -12.18
C GLU A 123 -17.65 -0.24 -10.97
N ASP A 124 -16.34 -0.42 -10.82
CA ASP A 124 -15.77 -1.11 -9.67
C ASP A 124 -16.03 -0.39 -8.33
N LEU A 125 -15.82 0.92 -8.25
CA LEU A 125 -16.06 1.69 -7.03
C LEU A 125 -17.55 1.74 -6.64
N HIS A 126 -18.46 1.77 -7.63
CA HIS A 126 -19.89 1.65 -7.37
C HIS A 126 -20.21 0.29 -6.72
N LEU A 127 -19.69 -0.79 -7.29
CA LEU A 127 -19.92 -2.14 -6.77
C LEU A 127 -19.32 -2.33 -5.37
N ALA A 128 -18.13 -1.77 -5.12
CA ALA A 128 -17.51 -1.78 -3.79
C ALA A 128 -18.34 -1.00 -2.75
N GLN A 129 -18.91 0.14 -3.14
CA GLN A 129 -19.82 0.91 -2.29
C GLN A 129 -21.13 0.17 -2.02
N GLU A 130 -21.75 -0.43 -3.05
CA GLU A 130 -22.98 -1.23 -2.91
C GLU A 130 -22.75 -2.46 -2.01
N ALA A 131 -21.55 -3.02 -2.02
CA ALA A 131 -21.12 -4.08 -1.12
C ALA A 131 -20.84 -3.61 0.33
N GLY A 132 -20.93 -2.31 0.61
CA GLY A 132 -20.72 -1.73 1.93
C GLY A 132 -19.25 -1.59 2.34
N THR A 133 -18.31 -1.63 1.39
CA THR A 133 -16.89 -1.45 1.73
C THR A 133 -16.61 0.03 1.99
N PRO A 134 -16.02 0.42 3.14
CA PRO A 134 -15.90 1.81 3.54
C PRO A 134 -14.84 2.59 2.76
N VAL A 135 -13.78 1.89 2.32
CA VAL A 135 -12.65 2.51 1.62
C VAL A 135 -12.16 1.62 0.47
N ALA A 136 -11.72 2.25 -0.62
CA ALA A 136 -10.86 1.61 -1.60
C ALA A 136 -9.42 2.12 -1.45
N VAL A 137 -8.45 1.23 -1.65
CA VAL A 137 -7.01 1.51 -1.49
C VAL A 137 -6.27 1.06 -2.73
N LEU A 138 -5.30 1.85 -3.19
CA LEU A 138 -4.39 1.47 -4.27
C LEU A 138 -2.97 1.91 -4.00
N THR A 139 -2.02 1.29 -4.70
CA THR A 139 -0.70 1.86 -4.91
C THR A 139 -0.60 2.45 -6.32
N ALA A 140 -0.08 3.67 -6.43
CA ALA A 140 -0.12 4.42 -7.67
C ALA A 140 1.22 4.33 -8.42
N SER A 141 1.22 3.77 -9.62
CA SER A 141 2.36 3.85 -10.54
C SER A 141 2.46 5.22 -11.24
N GLU A 142 1.32 5.92 -11.39
CA GLU A 142 1.26 7.27 -11.96
C GLU A 142 0.27 8.15 -11.17
N ALA A 143 0.81 9.11 -10.40
CA ALA A 143 0.03 9.98 -9.52
C ALA A 143 -1.01 10.86 -10.25
N SER A 144 -0.85 11.09 -11.55
CA SER A 144 -1.77 11.94 -12.35
C SER A 144 -3.15 11.30 -12.56
N ILE A 145 -3.27 9.99 -12.34
CA ILE A 145 -4.41 9.19 -12.77
C ILE A 145 -5.54 9.19 -11.76
N TYR A 146 -5.24 9.04 -10.47
CA TYR A 146 -6.23 8.54 -9.51
C TYR A 146 -6.99 9.64 -8.75
N ARG A 147 -6.44 10.85 -8.63
CA ARG A 147 -7.13 11.96 -7.98
C ARG A 147 -8.49 12.28 -8.62
N ARG A 148 -8.60 12.19 -9.96
CA ARG A 148 -9.88 12.42 -10.67
C ARG A 148 -10.96 11.36 -10.40
N PHE A 149 -10.58 10.24 -9.78
CA PHE A 149 -11.50 9.22 -9.29
C PHE A 149 -11.66 9.28 -7.76
N GLY A 150 -11.16 10.36 -7.14
CA GLY A 150 -11.31 10.65 -5.73
C GLY A 150 -10.38 9.90 -4.79
N PHE A 151 -9.27 9.37 -5.30
CA PHE A 151 -8.20 8.84 -4.47
C PHE A 151 -7.28 9.98 -4.02
N GLY A 152 -6.98 10.06 -2.72
CA GLY A 152 -5.97 10.95 -2.16
C GLY A 152 -4.78 10.19 -1.61
N ARG A 153 -3.59 10.80 -1.65
CA ARG A 153 -2.37 10.24 -1.03
C ARG A 153 -2.55 10.12 0.47
N SER A 154 -2.25 8.96 1.05
CA SER A 154 -2.57 8.71 2.47
C SER A 154 -1.45 8.06 3.28
N ALA A 155 -0.41 7.54 2.64
CA ALA A 155 0.86 7.23 3.32
C ALA A 155 2.03 7.45 2.36
N PHE A 156 3.20 7.70 2.94
CA PHE A 156 4.42 8.02 2.22
C PHE A 156 5.56 7.15 2.75
N THR A 157 6.54 6.88 1.89
CA THR A 157 7.79 6.20 2.24
C THR A 157 8.97 7.03 1.78
N ARG A 158 10.15 6.67 2.27
CA ARG A 158 11.41 7.25 1.84
C ARG A 158 12.34 6.17 1.34
N SER A 159 13.02 6.46 0.24
CA SER A 159 14.24 5.75 -0.13
C SER A 159 15.40 6.35 0.63
N ILE A 160 16.12 5.53 1.37
CA ILE A 160 17.27 5.94 2.18
C ILE A 160 18.51 5.12 1.84
N ARG A 161 19.67 5.77 1.96
CA ARG A 161 20.97 5.11 2.10
C ARG A 161 21.53 5.46 3.48
N VAL A 162 21.94 4.45 4.23
CA VAL A 162 22.56 4.62 5.54
C VAL A 162 24.01 4.19 5.45
N ASP A 163 24.96 5.09 5.67
CA ASP A 163 26.37 4.75 5.70
C ASP A 163 26.71 4.02 7.01
N THR A 164 27.28 2.82 6.92
CA THR A 164 27.53 1.93 8.08
C THR A 164 28.98 1.94 8.56
N GLY A 165 29.79 2.90 8.09
CA GLY A 165 31.19 3.05 8.51
C GLY A 165 31.36 3.59 9.94
N LEU A 166 32.56 4.10 10.27
CA LEU A 166 32.95 4.54 11.63
C LEU A 166 32.02 5.56 12.32
N ARG A 167 31.18 6.26 11.56
CA ARG A 167 30.20 7.24 12.09
C ARG A 167 28.88 6.58 12.50
N PHE A 168 28.63 5.36 12.03
CA PHE A 168 27.47 4.58 12.42
C PHE A 168 27.61 4.08 13.85
N GLY A 169 26.51 4.12 14.59
CA GLY A 169 26.43 3.60 15.94
C GLY A 169 25.18 4.11 16.62
N LEU A 170 24.47 3.22 17.28
CA LEU A 170 23.32 3.58 18.09
C LEU A 170 23.77 4.32 19.35
N GLN A 171 22.92 5.22 19.83
CA GLN A 171 23.13 5.93 21.10
C GLN A 171 22.84 5.04 22.30
N THR A 172 21.85 4.15 22.17
CA THR A 172 21.38 3.23 23.20
C THR A 172 21.32 1.82 22.62
N GLU A 173 21.68 0.83 23.43
CA GLU A 173 21.49 -0.59 23.10
C GLU A 173 19.99 -0.93 23.20
N PRO A 174 19.36 -1.41 22.13
CA PRO A 174 17.98 -1.90 22.18
C PRO A 174 17.89 -3.21 22.99
N SER A 175 16.70 -3.47 23.56
CA SER A 175 16.43 -4.75 24.25
C SER A 175 16.30 -5.91 23.25
N GLY A 176 16.31 -7.14 23.76
CA GLY A 176 16.21 -8.35 22.94
C GLY A 176 17.54 -8.77 22.29
N ARG A 177 17.46 -9.58 21.24
CA ARG A 177 18.65 -10.01 20.47
C ARG A 177 18.32 -10.27 19.02
N VAL A 178 19.33 -10.18 18.16
CA VAL A 178 19.23 -10.51 16.74
C VAL A 178 19.93 -11.84 16.45
N GLU A 179 19.26 -12.70 15.70
CA GLU A 179 19.76 -14.01 15.26
C GLU A 179 19.73 -14.10 13.73
N VAL A 180 20.79 -14.62 13.12
CA VAL A 180 20.79 -14.95 11.69
C VAL A 180 20.14 -16.30 11.50
N VAL A 181 19.13 -16.37 10.63
CA VAL A 181 18.35 -17.59 10.38
C VAL A 181 18.32 -17.94 8.91
N ALA A 182 18.00 -19.20 8.60
CA ALA A 182 17.73 -19.61 7.23
C ALA A 182 16.43 -18.96 6.72
N THR A 183 16.44 -18.49 5.48
CA THR A 183 15.25 -17.89 4.83
C THR A 183 14.09 -18.88 4.74
N SER A 184 14.36 -20.17 4.55
CA SER A 184 13.35 -21.23 4.58
C SER A 184 12.69 -21.41 5.96
N TRP A 185 13.42 -21.13 7.04
CA TRP A 185 12.85 -21.10 8.38
C TRP A 185 12.00 -19.85 8.60
N LEU A 186 12.46 -18.69 8.12
CA LEU A 186 11.73 -17.44 8.26
C LEU A 186 10.42 -17.43 7.46
N GLN A 187 10.42 -17.96 6.23
CA GLN A 187 9.32 -17.86 5.27
C GLN A 187 7.94 -18.15 5.89
N SER A 188 7.77 -19.33 6.50
CA SER A 188 6.48 -19.74 7.10
C SER A 188 6.07 -18.95 8.35
N ARG A 189 6.92 -18.07 8.86
CA ARG A 189 6.69 -17.22 10.04
C ARG A 189 6.40 -15.77 9.68
N ILE A 190 6.65 -15.37 8.43
CA ILE A 190 6.43 -14.00 7.94
C ILE A 190 4.98 -13.53 8.16
N PRO A 191 3.94 -14.33 7.86
CA PRO A 191 2.57 -13.88 8.04
C PRO A 191 2.24 -13.48 9.49
N ALA A 192 2.78 -14.21 10.48
CA ALA A 192 2.54 -13.92 11.89
C ALA A 192 3.22 -12.63 12.36
N VAL A 193 4.49 -12.42 11.97
CA VAL A 193 5.22 -11.18 12.32
C VAL A 193 4.59 -9.98 11.62
N PHE A 194 4.18 -10.14 10.36
CA PHE A 194 3.50 -9.08 9.63
C PHE A 194 2.12 -8.75 10.24
N ALA A 195 1.35 -9.74 10.71
CA ALA A 195 0.08 -9.47 11.37
C ALA A 195 0.25 -8.58 12.62
N ALA A 196 1.31 -8.80 13.41
CA ALA A 196 1.64 -7.95 14.56
C ALA A 196 2.05 -6.52 14.14
N PHE A 197 2.85 -6.41 13.07
CA PHE A 197 3.19 -5.13 12.47
C PHE A 197 1.95 -4.38 11.98
N GLN A 198 1.09 -5.06 11.21
CA GLN A 198 -0.13 -4.48 10.69
C GLN A 198 -1.01 -3.99 11.84
N ALA A 199 -1.26 -4.79 12.87
CA ALA A 199 -2.15 -4.42 13.98
C ALA A 199 -1.73 -3.13 14.72
N SER A 200 -0.44 -2.78 14.69
CA SER A 200 0.14 -1.63 15.39
C SER A 200 0.45 -0.43 14.49
N THR A 201 0.34 -0.56 13.17
CA THR A 201 0.81 0.45 12.21
C THR A 201 -0.34 1.06 11.41
N PRO A 202 -0.79 2.29 11.74
CA PRO A 202 -1.77 3.01 10.93
C PRO A 202 -1.29 3.16 9.49
N GLY A 203 -2.16 2.88 8.53
CA GLY A 203 -1.83 2.88 7.10
C GLY A 203 -1.39 1.52 6.56
N SER A 204 -1.05 0.56 7.41
CA SER A 204 -0.74 -0.80 6.95
C SER A 204 -2.00 -1.46 6.39
N VAL A 205 -1.82 -2.24 5.32
CA VAL A 205 -2.88 -3.00 4.66
C VAL A 205 -2.53 -4.47 4.58
N THR A 206 -3.54 -5.31 4.37
CA THR A 206 -3.37 -6.74 4.10
C THR A 206 -2.30 -6.97 3.02
N ARG A 207 -1.34 -7.85 3.33
CA ARG A 207 -0.36 -8.32 2.34
C ARG A 207 -0.97 -9.39 1.46
N GLN A 208 -0.64 -9.30 0.17
CA GLN A 208 -0.96 -10.33 -0.83
C GLN A 208 -0.22 -11.62 -0.46
N SER A 209 -0.81 -12.75 -0.80
CA SER A 209 -0.26 -14.09 -0.54
C SER A 209 1.19 -14.26 -1.04
N ARG A 210 1.57 -13.53 -2.09
CA ARG A 210 2.93 -13.57 -2.66
C ARG A 210 4.01 -12.96 -1.76
N TYR A 211 3.66 -12.10 -0.80
CA TYR A 211 4.66 -11.47 0.07
C TYR A 211 5.51 -12.48 0.82
N GLU A 212 4.93 -13.60 1.26
CA GLU A 212 5.68 -14.64 1.97
C GLU A 212 6.88 -15.13 1.15
N ALA A 213 6.67 -15.42 -0.14
CA ALA A 213 7.71 -15.84 -1.07
C ALA A 213 8.65 -14.68 -1.44
N GLY A 214 8.09 -13.49 -1.73
CA GLY A 214 8.85 -12.31 -2.13
C GLY A 214 9.82 -11.81 -1.06
N SER A 215 9.41 -11.81 0.21
CA SER A 215 10.22 -11.37 1.34
C SER A 215 11.49 -12.21 1.52
N VAL A 216 11.52 -13.46 1.06
CA VAL A 216 12.72 -14.32 1.07
C VAL A 216 13.41 -14.44 -0.29
N GLY A 217 13.02 -13.59 -1.25
CA GLY A 217 13.61 -13.54 -2.58
C GLY A 217 13.26 -14.71 -3.49
N THR A 218 12.22 -15.50 -3.17
CA THR A 218 11.76 -16.57 -4.06
C THR A 218 11.29 -15.97 -5.39
N VAL A 219 11.93 -16.39 -6.47
CA VAL A 219 11.59 -15.95 -7.83
C VAL A 219 10.25 -16.59 -8.23
N PRO A 220 9.38 -15.89 -8.97
CA PRO A 220 8.17 -16.52 -9.51
C PRO A 220 8.43 -17.85 -10.20
N GLY A 221 7.57 -18.83 -9.94
CA GLY A 221 7.67 -20.19 -10.48
C GLY A 221 8.71 -21.09 -9.79
N GLU A 222 9.41 -20.58 -8.77
CA GLU A 222 10.33 -21.36 -7.93
C GLU A 222 9.73 -21.58 -6.53
N SER A 223 10.14 -22.65 -5.86
CA SER A 223 9.71 -22.97 -4.49
C SER A 223 10.81 -22.74 -3.45
N THR A 224 12.04 -22.49 -3.89
CA THR A 224 13.19 -22.31 -3.00
C THR A 224 13.48 -20.81 -2.83
N PRO A 225 13.77 -20.34 -1.60
CA PRO A 225 14.21 -18.97 -1.37
C PRO A 225 15.39 -18.56 -2.25
N GLY A 226 15.49 -17.26 -2.54
CA GLY A 226 16.58 -16.70 -3.33
C GLY A 226 17.93 -16.97 -2.67
N LEU A 227 18.86 -17.60 -3.40
CA LEU A 227 20.16 -17.99 -2.85
C LEU A 227 21.06 -16.79 -2.49
N ASP A 228 20.72 -15.60 -2.96
CA ASP A 228 21.41 -14.34 -2.68
C ASP A 228 20.79 -13.54 -1.51
N VAL A 229 19.65 -13.99 -0.97
CA VAL A 229 18.94 -13.35 0.14
C VAL A 229 19.32 -13.97 1.48
N ARG A 230 19.59 -13.10 2.45
CA ARG A 230 19.90 -13.44 3.84
C ARG A 230 18.77 -12.94 4.74
N SER A 231 18.62 -13.55 5.91
CA SER A 231 17.61 -13.16 6.89
C SER A 231 18.21 -13.07 8.29
N ALA A 232 17.78 -12.04 9.02
CA ALA A 232 17.97 -11.94 10.46
C ALA A 232 16.64 -11.62 11.13
N VAL A 233 16.48 -12.12 12.35
CA VAL A 233 15.28 -11.94 13.15
C VAL A 233 15.61 -11.29 14.47
N HIS A 234 14.67 -10.51 14.98
CA HIS A 234 14.69 -10.03 16.35
C HIS A 234 13.87 -10.98 17.23
N LEU A 235 14.42 -11.29 18.39
CA LEU A 235 13.73 -11.99 19.47
C LEU A 235 13.68 -11.03 20.65
N ASP A 236 12.50 -10.81 21.22
CA ASP A 236 12.33 -10.01 22.43
C ASP A 236 13.03 -10.66 23.65
N GLU A 237 12.93 -10.02 24.82
CA GLU A 237 13.55 -10.48 26.06
C GLU A 237 13.06 -11.87 26.51
N ASP A 238 11.82 -12.23 26.13
CA ASP A 238 11.22 -13.54 26.40
C ASP A 238 11.57 -14.59 25.34
N GLY A 239 12.26 -14.18 24.26
CA GLY A 239 12.63 -15.03 23.14
C GLY A 239 11.55 -15.19 22.08
N THR A 240 10.53 -14.34 22.08
CA THR A 240 9.45 -14.32 21.07
C THR A 240 9.93 -13.62 19.81
N LEU A 241 9.65 -14.21 18.65
CA LEU A 241 9.90 -13.58 17.35
C LEU A 241 8.94 -12.41 17.13
N ASP A 242 9.46 -11.20 17.15
CA ASP A 242 8.69 -9.97 16.95
C ASP A 242 9.27 -9.05 15.86
N GLY A 243 10.29 -9.48 15.10
CA GLY A 243 10.77 -8.70 13.97
C GLY A 243 11.69 -9.47 13.03
N PHE A 244 11.81 -9.02 11.79
CA PHE A 244 12.80 -9.55 10.86
C PHE A 244 13.25 -8.52 9.83
N VAL A 245 14.43 -8.78 9.26
CA VAL A 245 14.91 -8.15 8.04
C VAL A 245 15.42 -9.21 7.08
N THR A 246 15.08 -9.08 5.81
CA THR A 246 15.72 -9.80 4.72
C THR A 246 16.46 -8.82 3.84
N TYR A 247 17.62 -9.23 3.33
CA TYR A 247 18.49 -8.36 2.56
C TYR A 247 19.37 -9.14 1.60
N ARG A 248 19.88 -8.47 0.58
CA ARG A 248 20.90 -9.00 -0.34
C ARG A 248 22.05 -8.02 -0.49
N ALA A 249 23.22 -8.54 -0.86
CA ALA A 249 24.40 -7.71 -1.06
C ALA A 249 24.51 -7.29 -2.53
N ILE A 250 24.59 -5.98 -2.80
CA ILE A 250 24.63 -5.41 -4.16
C ILE A 250 25.84 -4.49 -4.35
N GLY A 251 26.18 -4.17 -5.59
CA GLY A 251 27.32 -3.32 -5.92
C GLY A 251 28.66 -4.06 -5.96
N PRO A 252 29.77 -3.36 -6.23
CA PRO A 252 31.11 -3.94 -6.26
C PRO A 252 31.63 -4.22 -4.84
N GLU A 253 32.78 -4.89 -4.71
CA GLU A 253 33.36 -5.25 -3.40
C GLU A 253 33.82 -4.04 -2.58
N ASP A 254 34.29 -2.98 -3.23
CA ASP A 254 34.83 -1.76 -2.63
C ASP A 254 33.76 -0.72 -2.23
N ASP A 255 32.51 -0.89 -2.68
CA ASP A 255 31.34 -0.10 -2.26
C ASP A 255 30.09 -0.98 -2.14
N ARG A 256 30.24 -2.10 -1.44
CA ARG A 256 29.16 -3.06 -1.24
C ARG A 256 28.04 -2.45 -0.40
N ALA A 257 26.80 -2.53 -0.86
CA ALA A 257 25.63 -2.14 -0.09
C ALA A 257 24.77 -3.36 0.27
N LEU A 258 24.08 -3.29 1.41
CA LEU A 258 22.99 -4.20 1.74
C LEU A 258 21.67 -3.58 1.28
N GLU A 259 21.05 -4.20 0.29
CA GLU A 259 19.70 -3.83 -0.14
C GLU A 259 18.69 -4.59 0.72
N VAL A 260 17.89 -3.86 1.48
CA VAL A 260 16.77 -4.41 2.25
C VAL A 260 15.69 -4.89 1.28
N VAL A 261 15.35 -6.18 1.38
CA VAL A 261 14.28 -6.82 0.61
C VAL A 261 12.94 -6.66 1.33
N ASP A 262 12.89 -6.98 2.63
CA ASP A 262 11.73 -6.72 3.48
C ASP A 262 12.20 -6.43 4.91
N PHE A 263 11.49 -5.54 5.60
CA PHE A 263 11.81 -5.12 6.97
C PHE A 263 10.50 -4.97 7.74
N VAL A 264 10.29 -5.87 8.70
CA VAL A 264 9.07 -5.90 9.51
C VAL A 264 9.47 -5.84 10.98
N ALA A 265 9.16 -4.72 11.62
CA ALA A 265 9.48 -4.47 13.03
C ALA A 265 8.33 -3.70 13.71
N PRO A 266 7.37 -4.40 14.36
CA PRO A 266 6.30 -3.80 15.17
C PRO A 266 6.80 -2.99 16.38
N SER A 267 7.98 -3.32 16.94
CA SER A 267 8.50 -2.67 18.16
C SER A 267 9.71 -1.75 17.85
N PRO A 268 9.90 -0.66 18.61
CA PRO A 268 11.11 0.17 18.49
C PRO A 268 12.40 -0.61 18.76
N ASP A 269 12.39 -1.54 19.72
CA ASP A 269 13.54 -2.39 20.02
C ASP A 269 13.88 -3.29 18.82
N ALA A 270 12.90 -3.99 18.23
CA ALA A 270 13.13 -4.78 17.03
C ALA A 270 13.68 -3.93 15.88
N TYR A 271 13.11 -2.74 15.65
CA TYR A 271 13.54 -1.84 14.58
C TYR A 271 15.00 -1.42 14.77
N LEU A 272 15.37 -0.95 15.95
CA LEU A 272 16.73 -0.47 16.23
C LEU A 272 17.74 -1.62 16.31
N ALA A 273 17.38 -2.78 16.87
CA ALA A 273 18.24 -3.94 16.95
C ALA A 273 18.58 -4.49 15.56
N LEU A 274 17.59 -4.57 14.66
CA LEU A 274 17.81 -4.98 13.28
C LEU A 274 18.69 -3.98 12.51
N TRP A 275 18.53 -2.67 12.75
CA TRP A 275 19.46 -1.65 12.22
C TRP A 275 20.88 -1.78 12.77
N GLY A 276 21.02 -2.05 14.07
CA GLY A 276 22.31 -2.32 14.71
C GLY A 276 23.01 -3.51 14.07
N TYR A 277 22.27 -4.60 13.82
CA TYR A 277 22.77 -5.75 13.09
C TYR A 277 23.20 -5.40 11.66
N LEU A 278 22.35 -4.73 10.88
CA LEU A 278 22.69 -4.33 9.50
C LEU A 278 23.96 -3.46 9.43
N GLY A 279 24.14 -2.57 10.41
CA GLY A 279 25.34 -1.75 10.53
C GLY A 279 26.60 -2.49 10.97
N ALA A 280 26.46 -3.68 11.53
CA ALA A 280 27.57 -4.54 11.97
C ALA A 280 27.95 -5.61 10.93
N VAL A 281 27.25 -5.71 9.81
CA VAL A 281 27.60 -6.66 8.74
C VAL A 281 28.89 -6.22 8.06
N ASP A 282 29.94 -7.03 8.22
CA ASP A 282 31.25 -6.77 7.63
C ASP A 282 31.22 -6.64 6.11
N LEU A 283 32.18 -5.89 5.57
CA LEU A 283 32.40 -5.63 4.14
C LEU A 283 31.29 -4.84 3.44
N ALA A 284 30.19 -4.47 4.11
CA ALA A 284 29.20 -3.54 3.60
C ALA A 284 29.51 -2.11 4.07
N SER A 285 29.54 -1.17 3.13
CA SER A 285 29.75 0.27 3.39
C SER A 285 28.45 1.00 3.73
N SER A 286 27.30 0.40 3.37
CA SER A 286 26.00 1.02 3.51
C SER A 286 24.83 0.04 3.45
N VAL A 287 23.65 0.53 3.84
CA VAL A 287 22.36 -0.13 3.69
C VAL A 287 21.45 0.76 2.84
N THR A 288 20.72 0.18 1.88
CA THR A 288 19.68 0.87 1.11
C THR A 288 18.32 0.27 1.40
N TRP A 289 17.31 1.14 1.55
CA TRP A 289 15.94 0.71 1.78
C TRP A 289 14.95 1.70 1.18
N ASP A 290 14.05 1.21 0.32
CA ASP A 290 13.09 2.04 -0.41
C ASP A 290 11.75 2.26 0.32
N MET A 291 11.54 1.55 1.41
CA MET A 291 10.27 1.56 2.15
C MET A 291 10.40 2.18 3.53
N ALA A 292 11.40 3.03 3.79
CA ALA A 292 11.59 3.60 5.14
C ALA A 292 10.42 4.51 5.56
N PRO A 293 10.01 4.51 6.84
CA PRO A 293 8.95 5.39 7.33
C PRO A 293 9.36 6.85 7.18
N VAL A 294 8.42 7.77 6.95
CA VAL A 294 8.75 9.21 6.86
C VAL A 294 9.17 9.77 8.22
N ASP A 295 8.46 9.35 9.26
CA ASP A 295 8.74 9.64 10.67
C ASP A 295 9.58 8.51 11.26
N ASP A 296 10.89 8.58 11.01
CA ASP A 296 11.82 7.48 11.26
C ASP A 296 12.68 7.72 12.51
N PRO A 297 12.57 6.86 13.53
CA PRO A 297 13.34 7.00 14.75
C PRO A 297 14.84 6.81 14.54
N LEU A 298 15.29 6.18 13.44
CA LEU A 298 16.71 5.91 13.17
C LEU A 298 17.56 7.19 13.20
N THR A 299 17.05 8.29 12.64
CA THR A 299 17.76 9.57 12.61
C THR A 299 17.99 10.18 14.00
N TRP A 300 17.18 9.78 14.99
CA TRP A 300 17.32 10.19 16.38
C TRP A 300 18.11 9.17 17.22
N ALA A 301 18.04 7.89 16.85
CA ALA A 301 18.71 6.80 17.55
C ALA A 301 20.22 6.70 17.23
N LEU A 302 20.68 7.24 16.10
CA LEU A 302 22.08 7.20 15.70
C LEU A 302 22.90 8.32 16.35
N ARG A 303 24.18 8.03 16.67
CA ARG A 303 25.15 9.01 17.18
C ARG A 303 25.42 10.13 16.17
N ASP A 304 25.33 9.81 14.88
CA ASP A 304 25.45 10.77 13.79
C ASP A 304 24.29 10.60 12.81
N ALA A 305 23.26 11.43 12.95
CA ALA A 305 22.08 11.40 12.10
C ALA A 305 22.40 11.61 10.60
N ARG A 306 23.54 12.22 10.25
CA ARG A 306 23.91 12.55 8.87
C ARG A 306 24.38 11.34 8.06
N VAL A 307 24.56 10.18 8.69
CA VAL A 307 24.82 8.93 7.95
C VAL A 307 23.57 8.44 7.22
N VAL A 308 22.38 8.90 7.62
CA VAL A 308 21.11 8.62 6.92
C VAL A 308 20.90 9.67 5.83
N GLN A 309 20.91 9.20 4.59
CA GLN A 309 20.71 10.01 3.39
C GLN A 309 19.36 9.68 2.77
N VAL A 310 18.42 10.62 2.81
CA VAL A 310 17.15 10.49 2.09
C VAL A 310 17.38 10.76 0.59
N ARG A 311 17.11 9.75 -0.24
CA ARG A 311 17.25 9.81 -1.70
C ARG A 311 15.97 10.25 -2.38
N HIS A 312 14.83 9.79 -1.88
CA HIS A 312 13.52 10.07 -2.45
C HIS A 312 12.45 10.01 -1.35
N VAL A 313 11.38 10.78 -1.51
CA VAL A 313 10.15 10.67 -0.71
C VAL A 313 9.00 10.52 -1.68
N GLY A 314 8.25 9.41 -1.56
CA GLY A 314 7.16 9.08 -2.46
C GLY A 314 5.89 8.75 -1.69
N ASP A 315 4.73 8.97 -2.32
CA ASP A 315 3.50 8.33 -1.86
C ASP A 315 3.54 6.83 -2.14
N LEU A 316 2.86 6.06 -1.30
CA LEU A 316 2.68 4.62 -1.48
C LEU A 316 1.21 4.27 -1.65
N ILE A 317 0.42 4.43 -0.58
CA ILE A 317 -1.02 4.14 -0.64
C ILE A 317 -1.85 5.41 -0.84
N TRP A 318 -2.90 5.26 -1.64
CA TRP A 318 -3.94 6.25 -1.85
C TRP A 318 -5.29 5.70 -1.42
N LEU A 319 -6.12 6.55 -0.81
CA LEU A 319 -7.44 6.17 -0.29
C LEU A 319 -8.56 6.89 -1.01
N ARG A 320 -9.61 6.14 -1.33
CA ARG A 320 -10.91 6.63 -1.81
C ARG A 320 -11.96 6.28 -0.78
N ILE A 321 -12.63 7.29 -0.23
CA ILE A 321 -13.74 7.09 0.71
C ILE A 321 -14.98 6.65 -0.07
N LEU A 322 -15.59 5.56 0.37
CA LEU A 322 -16.85 5.01 -0.17
C LEU A 322 -17.99 5.07 0.85
N ASP A 323 -17.66 5.13 2.14
CA ASP A 323 -18.58 5.44 3.23
C ASP A 323 -17.90 6.37 4.25
N VAL A 324 -18.32 7.65 4.27
CA VAL A 324 -17.79 8.67 5.19
C VAL A 324 -18.08 8.31 6.64
N ALA A 325 -19.27 7.76 6.91
CA ALA A 325 -19.69 7.49 8.27
C ALA A 325 -18.91 6.32 8.86
N ALA A 326 -18.80 5.21 8.13
CA ALA A 326 -18.02 4.06 8.56
C ALA A 326 -16.53 4.42 8.71
N ALA A 327 -15.93 5.11 7.72
CA ALA A 327 -14.51 5.44 7.73
C ALA A 327 -14.11 6.33 8.92
N PHE A 328 -14.83 7.44 9.15
CA PHE A 328 -14.47 8.41 10.19
C PHE A 328 -15.00 8.05 11.59
N SER A 329 -15.95 7.12 11.69
CA SER A 329 -16.31 6.53 12.99
C SER A 329 -15.26 5.52 13.46
N ALA A 330 -14.66 4.74 12.54
CA ALA A 330 -13.58 3.82 12.86
C ALA A 330 -12.27 4.54 13.22
N ARG A 331 -11.97 5.66 12.54
CA ARG A 331 -10.80 6.51 12.81
C ARG A 331 -10.69 6.83 14.32
N PRO A 332 -9.55 6.55 14.97
CA PRO A 332 -9.31 7.02 16.34
C PRO A 332 -9.07 8.53 16.37
N TRP A 333 -9.57 9.19 17.40
CA TRP A 333 -9.42 10.63 17.58
C TRP A 333 -8.46 10.97 18.74
N THR A 334 -7.69 12.04 18.57
CA THR A 334 -6.73 12.56 19.57
C THR A 334 -7.21 13.86 20.23
N ALA A 335 -8.33 14.40 19.76
CA ALA A 335 -8.96 15.60 20.28
C ALA A 335 -10.47 15.45 20.23
N ASP A 336 -11.15 15.96 21.24
CA ASP A 336 -12.59 16.06 21.26
C ASP A 336 -13.06 17.30 20.50
N GLY A 337 -14.25 17.22 19.93
CA GLY A 337 -14.88 18.34 19.26
C GLY A 337 -15.80 17.92 18.14
N THR A 338 -16.24 18.91 17.38
CA THR A 338 -17.12 18.72 16.23
C THR A 338 -16.64 19.57 15.06
N ILE A 339 -16.60 18.96 13.88
CA ILE A 339 -16.33 19.63 12.60
C ILE A 339 -17.39 19.19 11.59
N VAL A 340 -17.92 20.15 10.83
CA VAL A 340 -18.78 19.87 9.68
C VAL A 340 -17.96 19.94 8.40
N VAL A 341 -17.93 18.84 7.66
CA VAL A 341 -17.24 18.74 6.36
C VAL A 341 -18.24 18.73 5.21
N ASP A 342 -17.96 19.50 4.16
CA ASP A 342 -18.72 19.54 2.90
C ASP A 342 -17.89 18.88 1.80
N VAL A 343 -18.32 17.69 1.39
CA VAL A 343 -17.57 16.78 0.52
C VAL A 343 -18.09 16.90 -0.90
N ALA A 344 -17.25 17.42 -1.79
CA ALA A 344 -17.47 17.31 -3.22
C ALA A 344 -16.96 15.95 -3.73
N ASP A 345 -17.76 15.28 -4.56
CA ASP A 345 -17.37 14.01 -5.16
C ASP A 345 -17.83 13.94 -6.62
N GLY A 346 -16.87 13.99 -7.56
CA GLY A 346 -17.16 13.95 -8.98
C GLY A 346 -17.82 12.65 -9.48
N LEU A 347 -17.81 11.57 -8.68
CA LEU A 347 -18.56 10.35 -8.97
C LEU A 347 -19.90 10.27 -8.21
N GLY A 348 -20.18 11.21 -7.30
CA GLY A 348 -21.43 11.28 -6.54
C GLY A 348 -21.64 10.14 -5.52
N LEU A 349 -20.58 9.39 -5.17
CA LEU A 349 -20.69 8.26 -4.24
C LEU A 349 -20.91 8.73 -2.81
N VAL A 350 -20.16 9.75 -2.39
CA VAL A 350 -20.17 10.25 -1.00
C VAL A 350 -20.39 11.75 -0.91
N GLU A 351 -21.01 12.35 -1.92
CA GLU A 351 -21.28 13.78 -1.94
C GLU A 351 -22.20 14.20 -0.78
N GLY A 352 -21.87 15.35 -0.20
CA GLY A 352 -22.70 16.07 0.74
C GLY A 352 -21.99 16.43 2.02
N ARG A 353 -22.78 16.83 3.01
CA ARG A 353 -22.28 17.42 4.24
C ARG A 353 -22.46 16.49 5.44
N TYR A 354 -21.38 16.40 6.23
CA TYR A 354 -21.27 15.46 7.34
C TYR A 354 -20.77 16.17 8.58
N ARG A 355 -21.47 16.00 9.71
CA ARG A 355 -20.99 16.37 11.03
C ARG A 355 -20.18 15.21 11.60
N ILE A 356 -18.91 15.46 11.89
CA ILE A 356 -18.02 14.52 12.58
C ILE A 356 -17.85 15.01 14.00
N THR A 357 -18.28 14.20 14.97
CA THR A 357 -18.12 14.47 16.40
C THR A 357 -17.15 13.46 16.99
N ALA A 358 -16.06 13.95 17.57
CA ALA A 358 -15.09 13.15 18.29
C ALA A 358 -15.25 13.35 19.79
N ALA A 359 -15.33 12.25 20.54
CA ALA A 359 -15.35 12.24 22.00
C ALA A 359 -14.66 10.98 22.51
N ASP A 360 -13.80 11.12 23.53
CA ASP A 360 -13.11 10.01 24.20
C ASP A 360 -12.38 9.07 23.20
N GLY A 361 -11.79 9.69 22.17
CA GLY A 361 -11.05 9.00 21.11
C GLY A 361 -11.90 8.23 20.10
N SER A 362 -13.23 8.37 20.12
CA SER A 362 -14.15 7.73 19.19
C SER A 362 -14.91 8.76 18.34
N GLY A 363 -15.24 8.40 17.10
CA GLY A 363 -15.94 9.27 16.16
C GLY A 363 -17.39 8.85 15.98
N ARG A 364 -18.28 9.83 15.81
CA ARG A 364 -19.66 9.67 15.34
C ARG A 364 -19.87 10.59 14.15
N VAL A 365 -20.45 10.06 13.08
CA VAL A 365 -20.64 10.80 11.83
C VAL A 365 -22.09 10.72 11.37
N GLU A 366 -22.65 11.87 11.04
CA GLU A 366 -24.03 12.01 10.59
C GLU A 366 -24.11 12.99 9.43
N ARG A 367 -25.03 12.76 8.48
CA ARG A 367 -25.38 13.79 7.49
C ARG A 367 -26.00 15.00 8.20
N THR A 368 -25.77 16.19 7.68
CA THR A 368 -26.29 17.44 8.28
C THR A 368 -26.48 18.54 7.24
N ASP A 369 -27.31 19.52 7.56
CA ASP A 369 -27.50 20.75 6.76
C ASP A 369 -26.80 21.99 7.37
N ASP A 370 -26.29 21.90 8.61
CA ASP A 370 -25.46 22.93 9.27
C ASP A 370 -24.34 23.48 8.39
N ASP A 371 -23.90 24.72 8.60
CA ASP A 371 -22.80 25.30 7.84
C ASP A 371 -21.48 24.54 7.98
N ALA A 372 -20.75 24.43 6.87
CA ALA A 372 -19.49 23.69 6.81
C ALA A 372 -18.31 24.50 7.36
N ASP A 373 -17.50 23.86 8.21
CA ASP A 373 -16.20 24.36 8.66
C ASP A 373 -15.09 24.10 7.64
N LEU A 374 -15.23 23.03 6.86
CA LEU A 374 -14.24 22.52 5.92
C LEU A 374 -14.93 22.04 4.65
N ALA A 375 -14.64 22.63 3.50
CA ALA A 375 -15.13 22.15 2.20
C ALA A 375 -13.96 21.63 1.36
N LEU A 376 -14.08 20.41 0.82
CA LEU A 376 -13.00 19.68 0.17
C LEU A 376 -13.49 18.69 -0.87
N ASP A 377 -12.60 18.28 -1.77
CA ASP A 377 -12.80 17.13 -2.63
C ASP A 377 -12.62 15.83 -1.81
N VAL A 378 -13.38 14.80 -2.14
CA VAL A 378 -13.28 13.44 -1.58
C VAL A 378 -11.86 12.84 -1.62
N ALA A 379 -11.03 13.19 -2.61
CA ALA A 379 -9.62 12.80 -2.58
C ALA A 379 -8.90 13.40 -1.38
N ASP A 380 -9.11 14.69 -1.12
CA ASP A 380 -8.51 15.36 0.04
C ASP A 380 -9.07 14.77 1.35
N LEU A 381 -10.35 14.37 1.38
CA LEU A 381 -10.93 13.64 2.52
C LEU A 381 -10.23 12.29 2.75
N GLY A 382 -9.90 11.54 1.69
CA GLY A 382 -9.11 10.32 1.76
C GLY A 382 -7.73 10.52 2.37
N SER A 383 -7.07 11.64 2.08
CA SER A 383 -5.80 12.03 2.71
C SER A 383 -5.93 12.36 4.20
N LEU A 384 -7.10 12.86 4.63
CA LEU A 384 -7.37 13.21 6.03
C LEU A 384 -7.72 12.01 6.91
N LEU A 385 -8.21 10.90 6.35
CA LEU A 385 -8.60 9.71 7.14
C LEU A 385 -7.47 9.22 8.05
N LEU A 386 -6.26 9.08 7.48
CA LEU A 386 -5.06 8.69 8.23
C LEU A 386 -4.24 9.89 8.73
N GLY A 387 -4.70 11.12 8.50
CA GLY A 387 -3.98 12.34 8.88
C GLY A 387 -2.63 12.54 8.17
N SER A 388 -2.50 12.05 6.93
CA SER A 388 -1.28 12.16 6.13
C SER A 388 -0.88 13.59 5.77
N VAL A 389 -1.84 14.52 5.85
CA VAL A 389 -1.66 15.94 5.56
C VAL A 389 -2.54 16.75 6.50
N ARG A 390 -2.01 17.91 6.92
CA ARG A 390 -2.79 18.88 7.70
C ARG A 390 -3.82 19.59 6.79
N PRO A 391 -5.09 19.75 7.21
CA PRO A 391 -6.08 20.56 6.51
C PRO A 391 -5.57 21.94 6.09
N SER A 392 -4.80 22.63 6.94
CA SER A 392 -4.22 23.94 6.63
C SER A 392 -3.22 23.92 5.48
N VAL A 393 -2.51 22.80 5.26
CA VAL A 393 -1.60 22.63 4.11
C VAL A 393 -2.42 22.55 2.82
N LEU A 394 -3.52 21.80 2.83
CA LEU A 394 -4.42 21.69 1.68
C LEU A 394 -5.10 23.03 1.36
N ALA A 395 -5.45 23.80 2.38
CA ALA A 395 -6.01 25.14 2.20
C ALA A 395 -4.98 26.11 1.59
N ARG A 396 -3.72 26.10 2.06
CA ARG A 396 -2.63 26.88 1.44
C ARG A 396 -2.33 26.46 0.01
N ALA A 397 -2.56 25.18 -0.32
CA ALA A 397 -2.46 24.67 -1.69
C ALA A 397 -3.66 25.07 -2.58
N GLY A 398 -4.71 25.67 -2.00
CA GLY A 398 -5.92 26.09 -2.72
C GLY A 398 -6.89 24.94 -3.04
N SER A 399 -6.64 23.72 -2.55
CA SER A 399 -7.50 22.56 -2.79
C SER A 399 -8.70 22.49 -1.83
N VAL A 400 -8.61 23.19 -0.70
CA VAL A 400 -9.57 23.12 0.39
C VAL A 400 -9.97 24.53 0.84
N ARG A 401 -11.25 24.71 1.18
CA ARG A 401 -11.76 25.93 1.81
C ARG A 401 -12.00 25.68 3.30
N LEU A 402 -11.33 26.45 4.14
CA LEU A 402 -11.51 26.45 5.60
C LEU A 402 -12.32 27.67 6.04
N VAL A 403 -13.22 27.47 6.99
CA VAL A 403 -13.93 28.54 7.69
C VAL A 403 -13.41 28.60 9.13
N GLY A 404 -12.97 29.78 9.56
CA GLY A 404 -12.41 29.99 10.90
C GLY A 404 -10.90 29.70 10.99
N GLY A 405 -10.42 29.44 12.21
CA GLY A 405 -9.00 29.29 12.50
C GLY A 405 -8.43 27.92 12.09
N PRO A 406 -7.35 27.86 11.28
CA PRO A 406 -6.80 26.61 10.76
C PRO A 406 -6.30 25.65 11.84
N GLU A 407 -5.81 26.17 12.97
CA GLU A 407 -5.30 25.37 14.09
C GLU A 407 -6.37 24.44 14.71
N ARG A 408 -7.63 24.88 14.74
CA ARG A 408 -8.73 24.06 15.27
C ARG A 408 -8.93 22.81 14.42
N VAL A 409 -8.96 22.99 13.11
CA VAL A 409 -9.21 21.91 12.14
C VAL A 409 -7.98 21.00 12.04
N ASP A 410 -6.77 21.57 12.07
CA ASP A 410 -5.53 20.79 12.11
C ASP A 410 -5.44 19.91 13.35
N ARG A 411 -5.79 20.44 14.54
CA ARG A 411 -5.81 19.66 15.78
C ARG A 411 -6.85 18.55 15.75
N PHE A 412 -8.03 18.82 15.19
CA PHE A 412 -9.10 17.83 15.08
C PHE A 412 -8.69 16.64 14.20
N PHE A 413 -8.05 16.91 13.05
CA PHE A 413 -7.57 15.87 12.12
C PHE A 413 -6.15 15.38 12.38
N ALA A 414 -5.52 15.75 13.51
CA ALA A 414 -4.21 15.23 13.88
C ALA A 414 -4.28 13.69 13.98
N PRO A 415 -3.28 12.97 13.43
CA PRO A 415 -3.27 11.51 13.51
C PRO A 415 -2.75 11.02 14.86
N VAL A 416 -3.05 9.76 15.20
CA VAL A 416 -2.46 9.09 16.37
C VAL A 416 -0.98 8.74 16.17
N ALA A 417 -0.56 8.53 14.92
CA ALA A 417 0.82 8.34 14.49
C ALA A 417 0.92 8.63 12.98
N THR A 418 2.12 8.92 12.49
CA THR A 418 2.36 9.09 11.04
C THR A 418 1.99 7.79 10.31
N PRO A 419 1.11 7.83 9.29
CA PRO A 419 0.71 6.62 8.59
C PRO A 419 1.86 6.03 7.78
N TYR A 420 1.96 4.71 7.81
CA TYR A 420 3.06 3.96 7.23
C TYR A 420 2.59 2.63 6.67
N CYS A 421 3.14 2.24 5.52
CA CYS A 421 2.80 0.99 4.85
C CYS A 421 4.04 0.44 4.16
N ILE A 422 4.18 -0.88 4.16
CA ILE A 422 5.27 -1.65 3.53
C ILE A 422 4.73 -2.71 2.57
N SER A 423 3.51 -2.48 2.06
CA SER A 423 2.79 -3.38 1.17
C SER A 423 2.47 -2.64 -0.13
N PHE A 424 3.28 -2.85 -1.15
CA PHE A 424 3.02 -2.53 -2.55
C PHE A 424 2.18 -3.62 -3.24
N PHE A 425 1.20 -3.24 -4.07
CA PHE A 425 0.31 -4.20 -4.72
C PHE A 425 -0.36 -3.71 -6.00
#